data_AF-A0A2Z2KF76-F1
#
_entry.id   AF-A0A2Z2KF76-F1
#
_cell.length_a   1.000
_cell.length_b   1.000
_cell.length_c   1.000
_cell.angle_alpha   90.00
_cell.angle_beta   90.00
_cell.angle_gamma   90.00
#
_symmetry.space_group_name_H-M   'P 1'
#
loop_
_entity.id
_entity.type
_entity.pdbx_description
1 polymer ?
#
loop_
_entity_poly.entity_id
_entity_poly.type
_entity_poly.pdbx_seq_one_letter_code
_entity_poly.pdbx_strand_id
1 'polypeptide(L)'
;MKTFEEIINQQPIFLHDWSNMEEVFGSFESWETQDHALSNHKEEAVLFASYGNDNYSGAAWVLFLKDGKLYEVNGSHCSCYGLEDQWSPEEVMLEELEHRLVNGEFGEDDYSDNNFKKEVCEFLGVEFKKNKEEYY
;
A
#
# COMPACT_ATOMS: atom_id res chain seq x y z
N MET A 1 6.35 -13.27 -11.83
CA MET A 1 6.68 -12.49 -10.62
C MET A 1 8.20 -12.39 -10.45
N LYS A 2 8.69 -11.25 -9.95
CA LYS A 2 10.07 -11.05 -9.45
C LYS A 2 10.29 -11.88 -8.18
N THR A 3 11.54 -12.22 -7.92
CA THR A 3 11.96 -12.88 -6.67
C THR A 3 11.91 -11.91 -5.49
N PHE A 4 11.90 -12.46 -4.27
CA PHE A 4 11.99 -11.66 -3.03
C PHE A 4 13.19 -10.71 -3.04
N GLU A 5 14.37 -11.18 -3.45
CA GLU A 5 15.58 -10.36 -3.52
C GLU A 5 15.46 -9.23 -4.54
N GLU A 6 14.86 -9.50 -5.70
CA GLU A 6 14.59 -8.44 -6.69
C GLU A 6 13.59 -7.42 -6.15
N ILE A 7 12.57 -7.85 -5.41
CA ILE A 7 11.55 -6.97 -4.83
C ILE A 7 12.17 -5.99 -3.82
N ILE A 8 12.93 -6.48 -2.84
CA ILE A 8 13.47 -5.63 -1.76
C ILE A 8 14.59 -4.69 -2.19
N ASN A 9 15.22 -4.93 -3.35
CA ASN A 9 16.31 -4.11 -3.87
C ASN A 9 15.83 -3.04 -4.88
N GLN A 10 14.53 -2.94 -5.13
CA GLN A 10 13.96 -1.90 -5.98
C GLN A 10 13.89 -0.55 -5.27
N GLN A 11 13.79 0.53 -6.06
CA GLN A 11 13.41 1.83 -5.51
C GLN A 11 11.97 1.77 -5.02
N PRO A 12 11.66 2.39 -3.87
CA PRO A 12 10.30 2.43 -3.36
C PRO A 12 9.40 3.25 -4.29
N ILE A 13 8.15 2.82 -4.41
CA ILE A 13 7.12 3.52 -5.18
C ILE A 13 6.11 4.11 -4.20
N PHE A 14 5.84 5.41 -4.34
CA PHE A 14 4.79 6.12 -3.63
C PHE A 14 3.83 6.68 -4.67
N LEU A 15 2.53 6.44 -4.49
CA LEU A 15 1.49 6.83 -5.43
C LEU A 15 0.45 7.73 -4.75
N HIS A 16 -0.25 8.50 -5.59
CA HIS A 16 -1.39 9.33 -5.21
C HIS A 16 -1.00 10.37 -4.15
N ASP A 17 -1.59 10.31 -2.95
CA ASP A 17 -1.39 11.31 -1.89
C ASP A 17 -0.05 11.18 -1.15
N TRP A 18 0.76 10.17 -1.49
CA TRP A 18 2.07 9.96 -0.88
C TRP A 18 3.23 10.10 -1.88
N SER A 19 4.33 10.68 -1.39
CA SER A 19 5.56 10.90 -2.15
C SER A 19 6.82 10.35 -1.47
N ASN A 20 6.74 10.00 -0.17
CA ASN A 20 7.88 9.54 0.62
C ASN A 20 7.44 8.77 1.88
N MET A 21 8.39 8.14 2.59
CA MET A 21 8.12 7.35 3.79
C MET A 21 7.58 8.16 4.98
N GLU A 22 7.99 9.42 5.12
CA GLU A 22 7.54 10.27 6.23
C GLU A 22 6.04 10.54 6.14
N GLU A 23 5.54 10.80 4.92
CA GLU A 23 4.11 10.94 4.66
C GLU A 23 3.33 9.64 4.89
N VAL A 24 3.89 8.49 4.47
CA VAL A 24 3.28 7.18 4.70
C VAL A 24 3.11 6.93 6.19
N PHE A 25 4.21 6.87 6.95
CA PHE A 25 4.13 6.57 8.38
C PHE A 25 3.37 7.66 9.14
N GLY A 26 3.60 8.92 8.83
CA GLY A 26 2.93 10.05 9.48
C GLY A 26 1.41 10.04 9.29
N SER A 27 0.89 9.46 8.20
CA SER A 27 -0.57 9.33 7.98
C SER A 27 -1.22 8.33 8.93
N PHE A 28 -0.48 7.34 9.43
CA PHE A 28 -0.97 6.33 10.36
C PHE A 28 -0.69 6.64 11.83
N GLU A 29 0.14 7.65 12.09
CA GLU A 29 0.46 8.09 13.44
C GLU A 29 -0.64 8.96 14.03
N SER A 30 -0.78 8.92 15.35
CA SER A 30 -1.61 9.89 16.05
C SER A 30 -1.01 11.30 15.94
N TRP A 31 -1.85 12.32 16.11
CA TRP A 31 -1.41 13.72 16.20
C TRP A 31 -0.30 14.00 17.24
N GLU A 32 -0.15 13.14 18.26
CA GLU A 32 0.89 13.27 19.28
C GLU A 32 2.24 12.66 18.86
N THR A 33 2.22 11.72 17.91
CA THR A 33 3.37 10.89 17.53
C THR A 33 3.83 11.09 16.09
N GLN A 34 3.08 11.87 15.29
CA GLN A 34 3.36 12.13 13.88
C GLN A 34 4.78 12.67 13.62
N ASP A 35 5.27 13.61 14.43
CA ASP A 35 6.64 14.17 14.31
C ASP A 35 7.75 13.11 14.58
N HIS A 36 7.37 11.96 15.14
CA HIS A 36 8.25 10.84 15.46
C HIS A 36 8.05 9.62 14.54
N ALA A 37 7.22 9.74 13.50
CA ALA A 37 6.87 8.64 12.59
C ALA A 37 8.10 7.87 12.08
N LEU A 38 9.07 8.56 11.49
CA LEU A 38 10.30 7.90 10.99
C LEU A 38 11.10 7.19 12.09
N SER A 39 11.06 7.70 13.32
CA SER A 39 11.78 7.08 14.45
C SER A 39 11.03 5.88 15.03
N ASN A 40 9.70 5.90 15.03
CA ASN A 40 8.84 4.79 15.46
C ASN A 40 8.95 3.62 14.49
N HIS A 41 9.14 3.90 13.20
CA HIS A 41 9.19 2.92 12.11
C HIS A 41 10.61 2.69 11.55
N LYS A 42 11.65 2.98 12.32
CA LYS A 42 13.06 2.93 11.85
C LYS A 42 13.57 1.56 11.35
N GLU A 43 12.87 0.47 11.70
CA GLU A 43 13.20 -0.91 11.32
C GLU A 43 12.40 -1.38 10.10
N GLU A 44 11.57 -0.50 9.55
CA GLU A 44 10.63 -0.78 8.47
C GLU A 44 11.08 -0.03 7.22
N ALA A 45 11.13 -0.73 6.08
CA ALA A 45 11.48 -0.15 4.79
C ALA A 45 10.29 -0.29 3.84
N VAL A 46 9.62 0.83 3.54
CA VAL A 46 8.52 0.86 2.59
C VAL A 46 9.04 0.53 1.20
N LEU A 47 8.34 -0.35 0.49
CA LEU A 47 8.65 -0.80 -0.87
C LEU A 47 7.63 -0.28 -1.88
N PHE A 48 6.35 -0.26 -1.48
CA PHE A 48 5.26 0.26 -2.29
C PHE A 48 4.21 0.85 -1.37
N ALA A 49 3.68 2.02 -1.69
CA ALA A 49 2.60 2.64 -0.94
C ALA A 49 1.67 3.40 -1.87
N SER A 50 0.37 3.24 -1.67
CA SER A 50 -0.66 3.96 -2.41
C SER A 50 -1.77 4.39 -1.47
N TYR A 51 -2.12 5.67 -1.50
CA TYR A 51 -3.23 6.23 -0.76
C TYR A 51 -4.01 7.20 -1.63
N GLY A 52 -5.23 6.84 -1.99
CA GLY A 52 -6.14 7.71 -2.73
C GLY A 52 -7.33 8.09 -1.86
N ASN A 53 -7.86 9.29 -2.10
CA ASN A 53 -9.00 9.85 -1.40
C ASN A 53 -9.93 10.57 -2.39
N ASP A 54 -11.16 10.08 -2.51
CA ASP A 54 -12.24 10.72 -3.26
C ASP A 54 -13.58 10.40 -2.60
N ASN A 55 -14.64 11.15 -2.92
CA ASN A 55 -15.99 10.92 -2.38
C ASN A 55 -16.02 10.88 -0.84
N TYR A 56 -15.22 11.73 -0.19
CA TYR A 56 -15.04 11.79 1.26
C TYR A 56 -14.57 10.46 1.88
N SER A 57 -13.91 9.61 1.10
CA SER A 57 -13.49 8.27 1.48
C SER A 57 -12.09 8.00 0.97
N GLY A 58 -11.27 7.38 1.81
CA GLY A 58 -9.87 7.10 1.48
C GLY A 58 -9.57 5.64 1.67
N ALA A 59 -8.70 5.09 0.84
CA ALA A 59 -8.18 3.74 0.96
C ALA A 59 -6.68 3.76 0.74
N ALA A 60 -5.95 3.04 1.59
CA ALA A 60 -4.50 2.97 1.59
C ALA A 60 -4.03 1.52 1.62
N TRP A 61 -2.94 1.25 0.90
CA TRP A 61 -2.20 0.00 1.00
C TRP A 61 -0.70 0.27 0.98
N VAL A 62 0.03 -0.37 1.89
CA VAL A 62 1.48 -0.26 2.03
C VAL A 62 2.08 -1.65 2.07
N LEU A 63 3.09 -1.91 1.24
CA LEU A 63 3.96 -3.08 1.30
C LEU A 63 5.34 -2.65 1.81
N PHE A 64 5.86 -3.32 2.83
CA PHE A 64 7.14 -2.99 3.44
C PHE A 64 7.91 -4.22 3.93
N LEU A 65 9.21 -4.03 4.11
CA LEU A 65 10.12 -5.02 4.69
C LEU A 65 10.33 -4.70 6.17
N LYS A 66 10.21 -5.72 7.02
CA LYS A 66 10.57 -5.66 8.45
C LYS A 66 11.16 -7.00 8.87
N ASP A 67 12.28 -7.00 9.58
CA ASP A 67 12.93 -8.22 10.09
C ASP A 67 13.16 -9.31 9.02
N GLY A 68 13.45 -8.90 7.78
CA GLY A 68 13.68 -9.83 6.66
C GLY A 68 12.42 -10.48 6.09
N LYS A 69 11.23 -9.99 6.44
CA LYS A 69 9.93 -10.47 5.95
C LYS A 69 9.10 -9.33 5.36
N LEU A 70 8.22 -9.68 4.42
CA LEU A 70 7.26 -8.72 3.87
C LEU A 70 6.03 -8.63 4.74
N TYR A 71 5.55 -7.41 4.90
CA TYR A 71 4.30 -7.10 5.56
C TYR A 71 3.48 -6.14 4.72
N GLU A 72 2.16 -6.19 4.89
CA GLU A 72 1.24 -5.19 4.38
C GLU A 72 0.48 -4.48 5.51
N VAL A 73 0.11 -3.24 5.24
CA VAL A 73 -0.86 -2.48 6.03
C VAL A 73 -1.96 -2.01 5.09
N ASN A 74 -3.20 -2.21 5.52
CA ASN A 74 -4.39 -1.67 4.88
C ASN A 74 -4.95 -0.55 5.78
N GLY A 75 -5.22 0.61 5.20
CA GLY A 75 -5.85 1.73 5.89
C GLY A 75 -7.07 2.20 5.12
N SER A 76 -8.09 2.72 5.82
CA SER A 76 -9.23 3.34 5.15
C SER A 76 -9.96 4.33 6.04
N HIS A 77 -10.72 5.24 5.43
CA HIS A 77 -11.57 6.14 6.19
C HIS A 77 -12.86 6.53 5.48
N CYS A 78 -13.81 7.03 6.25
CA CYS A 78 -14.97 7.77 5.75
C CYS A 78 -15.17 9.06 6.55
N SER A 79 -15.30 10.19 5.83
CA SER A 79 -15.87 11.48 6.23
C SER A 79 -15.31 12.26 7.44
N CYS A 80 -14.57 11.67 8.39
CA CYS A 80 -14.25 12.33 9.66
C CYS A 80 -12.84 12.13 10.21
N TYR A 81 -12.15 11.04 9.88
CA TYR A 81 -10.80 10.71 10.38
C TYR A 81 -9.92 10.25 9.23
N GLY A 82 -8.60 10.36 9.37
CA GLY A 82 -7.61 9.90 8.40
C GLY A 82 -7.29 8.41 8.59
N LEU A 83 -6.01 8.06 8.50
CA LEU A 83 -5.51 6.69 8.68
C LEU A 83 -4.93 6.45 10.08
N GLU A 84 -5.12 7.39 11.01
CA GLU A 84 -4.47 7.39 12.32
C GLU A 84 -4.81 6.12 13.11
N ASP A 85 -3.81 5.57 13.79
CA ASP A 85 -3.89 4.35 14.62
C ASP A 85 -4.27 3.07 13.85
N GLN A 86 -4.23 3.08 12.51
CA GLN A 86 -4.54 1.91 11.67
C GLN A 86 -3.31 1.11 11.24
N TRP A 87 -2.10 1.43 11.72
CA TRP A 87 -0.90 0.65 11.42
C TRP A 87 -0.94 -0.73 12.10
N SER A 88 -1.55 -1.70 11.42
CA SER A 88 -1.67 -3.09 11.85
C SER A 88 -1.05 -4.03 10.81
N PRO A 89 0.26 -4.29 10.87
CA PRO A 89 0.95 -5.12 9.88
C PRO A 89 0.49 -6.57 9.81
N GLU A 90 0.32 -7.08 8.59
CA GLU A 90 0.04 -8.48 8.30
C GLU A 90 1.16 -9.07 7.43
N GLU A 91 1.66 -10.27 7.75
CA GLU A 91 2.74 -10.92 6.99
C GLU A 91 2.24 -11.29 5.58
N VAL A 92 3.02 -10.97 4.56
CA VAL A 92 2.67 -11.20 3.15
C VAL A 92 3.33 -12.47 2.62
N MET A 93 2.51 -13.36 2.05
CA MET A 93 2.96 -14.44 1.18
C MET A 93 2.88 -13.99 -0.28
N LEU A 94 4.00 -14.02 -1.00
CA LEU A 94 4.06 -13.53 -2.38
C LEU A 94 3.08 -14.25 -3.31
N GLU A 95 2.88 -15.56 -3.11
CA GLU A 95 1.95 -16.37 -3.88
C GLU A 95 0.48 -15.94 -3.64
N GLU A 96 0.14 -15.53 -2.41
CA GLU A 96 -1.19 -15.02 -2.09
C GLU A 96 -1.42 -13.64 -2.71
N LEU A 97 -0.42 -12.76 -2.64
CA LEU A 97 -0.48 -11.45 -3.27
C LEU A 97 -0.61 -11.55 -4.80
N GLU A 98 0.17 -12.44 -5.43
CA GLU A 98 0.02 -12.74 -6.86
C GLU A 98 -1.37 -13.28 -7.18
N HIS A 99 -1.91 -14.19 -6.36
CA HIS A 99 -3.27 -14.70 -6.55
C HIS A 99 -4.33 -13.59 -6.46
N ARG A 100 -4.23 -12.69 -5.48
CA ARG A 100 -5.12 -11.51 -5.32
C ARG A 100 -5.09 -10.60 -6.54
N LEU A 101 -3.91 -10.41 -7.14
CA LEU A 101 -3.74 -9.59 -8.35
C LEU A 101 -4.26 -10.28 -9.61
N VAL A 102 -3.96 -11.55 -9.83
CA VAL A 102 -4.28 -12.24 -11.09
C VAL A 102 -5.73 -12.71 -11.12
N ASN A 103 -6.24 -13.21 -9.99
CA ASN A 103 -7.56 -13.84 -9.90
C ASN A 103 -8.58 -12.98 -9.12
N GLY A 104 -8.14 -11.92 -8.47
CA GLY A 104 -9.00 -10.97 -7.76
C GLY A 104 -8.98 -9.56 -8.36
N GLU A 105 -9.67 -8.65 -7.69
CA GLU A 105 -9.80 -7.23 -8.04
C GLU A 105 -8.87 -6.36 -7.19
N PHE A 106 -7.84 -6.94 -6.57
CA PHE A 106 -6.97 -6.20 -5.66
C PHE A 106 -6.23 -5.06 -6.37
N GLY A 107 -6.33 -3.84 -5.82
CA GLY A 107 -5.79 -2.62 -6.42
C GLY A 107 -6.64 -2.00 -7.53
N GLU A 108 -7.83 -2.53 -7.81
CA GLU A 108 -8.83 -1.92 -8.68
C GLU A 108 -9.89 -1.23 -7.82
N ASP A 109 -9.98 0.09 -7.93
CA ASP A 109 -10.87 0.93 -7.13
C ASP A 109 -11.61 1.93 -8.01
N ASP A 110 -12.93 1.99 -7.89
CA ASP A 110 -13.73 2.99 -8.63
C ASP A 110 -14.32 4.06 -7.69
N TYR A 111 -13.98 4.01 -6.40
CA TYR A 111 -14.67 4.78 -5.37
C TYR A 111 -13.81 5.85 -4.68
N SER A 112 -12.55 5.53 -4.35
CA SER A 112 -11.62 6.42 -3.65
C SER A 112 -10.49 6.94 -4.55
N ASP A 113 -10.61 6.79 -5.88
CA ASP A 113 -9.57 7.14 -6.87
C ASP A 113 -8.19 6.54 -6.53
N ASN A 114 -8.17 5.32 -5.98
CA ASN A 114 -6.94 4.62 -5.58
C ASN A 114 -6.69 3.38 -6.46
N ASN A 115 -6.67 3.55 -7.78
CA ASN A 115 -6.27 2.48 -8.68
C ASN A 115 -4.74 2.33 -8.70
N PHE A 116 -4.23 1.23 -8.16
CA PHE A 116 -2.78 0.95 -8.11
C PHE A 116 -2.40 -0.44 -8.65
N LYS A 117 -3.38 -1.23 -9.13
CA LYS A 117 -3.12 -2.62 -9.60
C LYS A 117 -2.06 -2.68 -10.68
N LYS A 118 -2.07 -1.75 -11.63
CA LYS A 118 -1.11 -1.77 -12.74
C LYS A 118 0.31 -1.56 -12.22
N GLU A 119 0.48 -0.56 -11.37
CA GLU A 119 1.75 -0.15 -10.78
C GLU A 119 2.31 -1.26 -9.88
N VAL A 120 1.48 -1.91 -9.06
CA VAL A 120 1.94 -3.04 -8.23
C VAL A 120 2.25 -4.28 -9.08
N CYS A 121 1.49 -4.56 -10.15
CA CYS A 121 1.83 -5.62 -11.11
C CYS A 121 3.21 -5.36 -11.76
N GLU A 122 3.47 -4.13 -12.20
CA GLU A 122 4.77 -3.73 -12.76
C GLU A 122 5.91 -3.83 -11.72
N PHE A 123 5.64 -3.37 -10.49
CA PHE A 123 6.58 -3.45 -9.38
C PHE A 123 6.95 -4.89 -9.04
N LEU A 124 5.98 -5.80 -9.00
CA LEU A 124 6.17 -7.22 -8.69
C LEU A 124 6.54 -8.07 -9.90
N GLY A 125 6.54 -7.54 -11.12
CA GLY A 125 6.76 -8.33 -12.35
C GLY A 125 5.69 -9.41 -12.56
N VAL A 126 4.43 -9.08 -12.25
CA VAL A 126 3.24 -9.88 -12.52
C VAL A 126 2.57 -9.31 -13.77
N GLU A 127 2.03 -10.18 -14.63
CA GLU A 127 1.30 -9.72 -15.82
C GLU A 127 0.04 -8.95 -15.39
N PHE A 128 -0.10 -7.71 -15.86
CA PHE A 128 -1.28 -6.92 -15.58
C PHE A 128 -2.49 -7.48 -16.32
N LYS A 129 -3.59 -7.64 -15.58
CA LYS A 129 -4.91 -7.98 -16.09
C LYS A 129 -5.94 -7.17 -15.30
N LYS A 130 -6.84 -6.48 -16.00
CA LYS A 130 -8.02 -5.87 -15.38
C LYS A 130 -9.06 -6.95 -15.14
N ASN A 131 -9.59 -7.04 -13.93
CA ASN A 131 -10.51 -8.09 -13.50
C ASN A 131 -11.93 -7.57 -13.28
N LYS A 132 -12.09 -6.32 -12.89
CA LYS A 132 -13.39 -5.68 -12.68
C LYS A 132 -14.03 -5.30 -14.01
N GLU A 133 -15.31 -5.65 -14.17
CA GLU A 133 -16.12 -5.28 -15.32
C GLU A 133 -16.50 -3.78 -15.23
N GLU A 134 -16.40 -3.06 -16.35
CA GLU A 134 -16.92 -1.69 -16.43
C GLU A 134 -18.45 -1.75 -16.55
N TYR A 135 -19.15 -1.30 -15.52
CA TYR A 135 -20.59 -1.11 -15.58
C TYR A 135 -20.90 0.24 -16.24
N TYR A 136 -21.42 0.19 -17.48
CA TYR A 136 -21.88 1.36 -18.25
C TYR A 136 -23.33 1.76 -17.93
#